data_AF-A0A2N2IRQ3-F1
#
_entry.id   AF-A0A2N2IRQ3-F1
#
_cell.length_a   1.000
_cell.length_b   1.000
_cell.length_c   1.000
_cell.angle_alpha   90.00
_cell.angle_beta   90.00
_cell.angle_gamma   90.00
#
_symmetry.space_group_name_H-M   'P 1'
#
loop_
_entity.id
_entity.type
_entity.pdbx_description
1 polymer ?
#
loop_
_entity_poly.entity_id
_entity_poly.type
_entity_poly.pdbx_seq_one_letter_code
_entity_poly.pdbx_strand_id
1 'polypeptide(L)'
;RAAIAKNDRLFLVYFDLAELLLARGEADEADQLFRRVVRTCPDEEMVARAARLSMQLNLGKDTLDVLERELLPAALGNPQKRVYRRLLVDLYGAMTFPLVQKVRYGSGAPAAAAREELGKIGTRAVKPLLDALADENQAQQRIAIEVLAFVQNRSAAPALFAFATGQADPELRSRAMLACGALRDPGLLARYGNLLAPKDGPPVALGGPIAVAAAWGVARVDDPAARPLLRQLAGQGAPEIRALALLGLGFGKDPQSAVVLADAVRSPDAGNVARAAAALALAELGAKNQVPALVALARSPESLPREAALVALARLAPDRARPLIAAALFDANPSLRKAALAAALVVGTGQFKRTVDPWEVPDSQLDVRTILDRLQPSGYDAADHARTLITLEEQVTAAAVQAVRTSPEGARLVADALLSRGHASALAPFTDGLEGLDPEARKAAEAVALRVSAKVEPAFVALVRHPSADLRVRAIRVLARQATPQAQAAVIDALQDEDEGVQRAALAVLGERGSSEGVDALSKTLADSPTWSLRLRAARALGQLEPGQASTGAVQALSRAARQDPYALVREAAITAIARVASSQARPVLVEAAAKDEEPAVRDLAARLLQGG
;
A
#
# COMPACT_ATOMS: atom_id res chain seq x y z
N ARG A 1 25.90 -50.96 2.46
CA ARG A 1 25.14 -51.89 3.33
C ARG A 1 26.03 -52.98 3.96
N ALA A 2 26.75 -53.81 3.20
CA ALA A 2 27.59 -54.89 3.77
C ALA A 2 28.68 -54.43 4.76
N ALA A 3 29.33 -53.27 4.50
CA ALA A 3 30.30 -52.69 5.42
C ALA A 3 29.68 -52.29 6.78
N ILE A 4 28.49 -51.67 6.77
CA ILE A 4 27.74 -51.31 7.98
C ILE A 4 27.33 -52.55 8.78
N ALA A 5 26.94 -53.64 8.10
CA ALA A 5 26.58 -54.89 8.77
C ALA A 5 27.76 -55.55 9.49
N LYS A 6 28.99 -55.35 9.00
CA LYS A 6 30.21 -55.86 9.65
C LYS A 6 30.71 -54.96 10.79
N ASN A 7 30.52 -53.65 10.68
CA ASN A 7 30.87 -52.69 11.72
C ASN A 7 29.90 -51.51 11.67
N ASP A 8 29.03 -51.43 12.68
CA ASP A 8 27.95 -50.44 12.75
C ASP A 8 28.43 -49.04 13.18
N ARG A 9 29.70 -48.90 13.62
CA ARG A 9 30.35 -47.63 14.00
C ARG A 9 31.06 -46.94 12.84
N LEU A 10 30.99 -47.47 11.62
CA LEU A 10 31.56 -46.83 10.43
C LEU A 10 30.70 -45.65 9.95
N PHE A 11 30.57 -44.59 10.75
CA PHE A 11 29.62 -43.50 10.51
C PHE A 11 29.80 -42.78 9.17
N LEU A 12 31.02 -42.61 8.67
CA LEU A 12 31.28 -42.05 7.33
C LEU A 12 30.61 -42.87 6.22
N VAL A 13 30.60 -44.20 6.34
CA VAL A 13 29.97 -45.11 5.37
C VAL A 13 28.45 -44.97 5.35
N TYR A 14 27.83 -44.48 6.44
CA TYR A 14 26.41 -44.13 6.43
C TYR A 14 26.13 -42.92 5.54
N PHE A 15 27.01 -41.91 5.53
CA PHE A 15 26.89 -40.74 4.65
C PHE A 15 27.10 -41.13 3.20
N ASP A 16 28.15 -41.89 2.88
CA ASP A 16 28.41 -42.37 1.51
C ASP A 16 27.23 -43.19 0.97
N LEU A 17 26.65 -44.06 1.81
CA LEU A 17 25.48 -44.84 1.42
C LEU A 17 24.23 -43.97 1.25
N ALA A 18 24.01 -43.00 2.14
CA ALA A 18 22.88 -42.08 2.03
C ALA A 18 22.97 -41.22 0.76
N GLU A 19 24.16 -40.73 0.40
CA GLU A 19 24.39 -39.98 -0.85
C GLU A 19 24.06 -40.83 -2.09
N LEU A 20 24.48 -42.10 -2.12
CA LEU A 20 24.14 -43.02 -3.21
C LEU A 20 22.62 -43.31 -3.30
N LEU A 21 21.94 -43.42 -2.16
CA LEU A 21 20.49 -43.62 -2.11
C LEU A 21 19.74 -42.37 -2.59
N LEU A 22 20.19 -41.17 -2.20
CA LEU A 22 19.64 -39.91 -2.69
C LEU A 22 19.79 -39.77 -4.21
N ALA A 23 20.93 -40.16 -4.78
CA ALA A 23 21.15 -40.18 -6.23
C ALA A 23 20.19 -41.13 -6.97
N ARG A 24 19.62 -42.12 -6.28
CA ARG A 24 18.63 -43.07 -6.81
C ARG A 24 17.18 -42.68 -6.52
N GLY A 25 16.95 -41.55 -5.84
CA GLY A 25 15.62 -41.11 -5.41
C GLY A 25 15.10 -41.81 -4.15
N GLU A 26 15.91 -42.63 -3.47
CA GLU A 26 15.55 -43.39 -2.26
C GLU A 26 15.73 -42.54 -0.98
N ALA A 27 15.06 -41.38 -0.94
CA ALA A 27 15.25 -40.39 0.12
C ALA A 27 14.80 -40.84 1.53
N ASP A 28 13.81 -41.73 1.63
CA ASP A 28 13.35 -42.24 2.94
C ASP A 28 14.39 -43.16 3.59
N GLU A 29 15.07 -43.99 2.80
CA GLU A 29 16.15 -44.84 3.31
C GLU A 29 17.38 -44.00 3.70
N ALA A 30 17.72 -42.99 2.89
CA ALA A 30 18.79 -42.06 3.23
C ALA A 30 18.53 -41.33 4.56
N ASP A 31 17.29 -40.86 4.78
CA ASP A 31 16.89 -40.25 6.05
C ASP A 31 17.02 -41.22 7.24
N GLN A 32 16.62 -42.48 7.09
CA GLN A 32 16.77 -43.49 8.14
C GLN A 32 18.25 -43.69 8.53
N LEU A 33 19.17 -43.65 7.57
CA LEU A 33 20.60 -43.73 7.83
C LEU A 33 21.09 -42.50 8.62
N PHE A 34 20.70 -41.29 8.21
CA PHE A 34 21.05 -40.07 8.96
C PHE A 34 20.50 -40.09 10.39
N ARG A 35 19.23 -40.47 10.59
CA ARG A 35 18.65 -40.59 11.94
C ARG A 35 19.33 -41.68 12.79
N ARG A 36 19.85 -42.73 12.16
CA ARG A 36 20.67 -43.73 12.87
C ARG A 36 22.01 -43.14 13.32
N VAL A 37 22.67 -42.33 12.48
CA VAL A 37 23.89 -41.58 12.88
C VAL A 37 23.59 -40.64 14.04
N VAL A 38 22.50 -39.85 13.99
CA VAL A 38 22.10 -38.93 15.06
C VAL A 38 21.95 -39.64 16.42
N ARG A 39 21.37 -40.84 16.43
CA ARG A 39 21.14 -41.62 17.66
C ARG A 39 22.39 -42.27 18.25
N THR A 40 23.29 -42.76 17.40
CA THR A 40 24.32 -43.72 17.80
C THR A 40 25.75 -43.16 17.73
N CYS A 41 25.95 -42.07 16.99
CA CYS A 41 27.27 -41.49 16.80
C CYS A 41 27.70 -40.68 18.05
N PRO A 42 28.90 -40.94 18.61
CA PRO A 42 29.40 -40.17 19.74
C PRO A 42 29.96 -38.80 19.32
N ASP A 43 30.32 -38.63 18.05
CA ASP A 43 30.92 -37.42 17.47
C ASP A 43 29.86 -36.35 17.19
N GLU A 44 29.99 -35.19 17.85
CA GLU A 44 29.00 -34.13 17.75
C GLU A 44 28.94 -33.47 16.36
N GLU A 45 30.05 -33.40 15.62
CA GLU A 45 30.08 -32.81 14.29
C GLU A 45 29.35 -33.70 13.28
N MET A 46 29.59 -35.01 13.36
CA MET A 46 28.87 -35.99 12.53
C MET A 46 27.38 -36.03 12.88
N VAL A 47 27.01 -35.95 14.17
CA VAL A 47 25.61 -35.84 14.60
C VAL A 47 24.97 -34.58 14.03
N ALA A 48 25.64 -33.42 14.11
CA ALA A 48 25.15 -32.17 13.56
C ALA A 48 24.98 -32.23 12.04
N ARG A 49 25.95 -32.80 11.32
CA ARG A 49 25.89 -32.99 9.86
C ARG A 49 24.71 -33.88 9.48
N ALA A 50 24.56 -35.04 10.13
CA ALA A 50 23.48 -35.97 9.85
C ALA A 50 22.10 -35.35 10.15
N ALA A 51 21.95 -34.65 11.28
CA ALA A 51 20.70 -34.00 11.64
C ALA A 51 20.30 -32.90 10.65
N ARG A 52 21.26 -32.09 10.17
CA ARG A 52 20.99 -31.05 9.15
C ARG A 52 20.57 -31.66 7.81
N LEU A 53 21.23 -32.72 7.36
CA LEU A 53 20.86 -33.43 6.14
C LEU A 53 19.46 -34.05 6.26
N SER A 54 19.17 -34.72 7.38
CA SER A 54 17.83 -35.24 7.67
C SER A 54 16.78 -34.13 7.70
N MET A 55 17.07 -32.98 8.33
CA MET A 55 16.17 -31.83 8.34
C MET A 55 15.89 -31.31 6.92
N GLN A 56 16.90 -31.18 6.07
CA GLN A 56 16.72 -30.75 4.67
C GLN A 56 15.82 -31.70 3.87
N LEU A 57 15.98 -33.02 4.05
CA LEU A 57 15.14 -34.02 3.38
C LEU A 57 13.67 -33.94 3.84
N ASN A 58 13.46 -33.79 5.15
CA ASN A 58 12.12 -33.77 5.73
C ASN A 58 11.41 -32.41 5.54
N LEU A 59 12.15 -31.30 5.39
CA LEU A 59 11.59 -29.99 5.08
C LEU A 59 10.85 -30.01 3.74
N GLY A 60 11.41 -30.69 2.71
CA GLY A 60 10.76 -30.83 1.41
C GLY A 60 9.52 -31.74 1.40
N LYS A 61 9.36 -32.58 2.43
CA LYS A 61 8.27 -33.57 2.56
C LYS A 61 7.20 -33.19 3.58
N ASP A 62 7.40 -32.09 4.31
CA ASP A 62 6.56 -31.66 5.45
C ASP A 62 6.47 -32.73 6.57
N THR A 63 7.57 -33.45 6.82
CA THR A 63 7.67 -34.56 7.80
C THR A 63 8.71 -34.31 8.91
N LEU A 64 8.93 -33.04 9.26
CA LEU A 64 9.92 -32.65 10.27
C LEU A 64 9.63 -33.22 11.68
N ASP A 65 8.38 -33.58 11.97
CA ASP A 65 7.97 -34.20 13.23
C ASP A 65 8.66 -35.56 13.46
N VAL A 66 9.04 -36.27 12.39
CA VAL A 66 9.76 -37.54 12.48
C VAL A 66 11.13 -37.35 13.12
N LEU A 67 11.84 -36.26 12.78
CA LEU A 67 13.13 -35.93 13.36
C LEU A 67 12.98 -35.42 14.80
N GLU A 68 11.90 -34.70 15.11
CA GLU A 68 11.59 -34.23 16.47
C GLU A 68 11.49 -35.40 17.46
N ARG A 69 10.82 -36.49 17.07
CA ARG A 69 10.65 -37.70 17.90
C ARG A 69 11.98 -38.36 18.30
N GLU A 70 13.03 -38.19 17.50
CA GLU A 70 14.37 -38.70 17.80
C GLU A 70 15.20 -37.69 18.61
N LEU A 71 15.16 -36.40 18.23
CA LEU A 71 15.98 -35.37 18.86
C LEU A 71 15.48 -34.96 20.25
N LEU A 72 14.16 -34.92 20.48
CA LEU A 72 13.59 -34.45 21.76
C LEU A 72 14.00 -35.35 22.94
N PRO A 73 13.84 -36.70 22.88
CA PRO A 73 14.32 -37.57 23.95
C PRO A 73 15.84 -37.51 24.11
N ALA A 74 16.59 -37.41 23.00
CA ALA A 74 18.05 -37.33 23.04
C ALA A 74 18.54 -36.05 23.75
N ALA A 75 17.91 -34.91 23.48
CA ALA A 75 18.21 -33.63 24.11
C ALA A 75 17.84 -33.63 25.61
N LEU A 76 16.67 -34.17 25.97
CA LEU A 76 16.24 -34.24 27.37
C LEU A 76 17.04 -35.27 28.19
N GLY A 77 17.41 -36.40 27.58
CA GLY A 77 18.16 -37.48 28.21
C GLY A 77 19.66 -37.18 28.35
N ASN A 78 20.20 -36.25 27.54
CA ASN A 78 21.63 -35.88 27.58
C ASN A 78 21.84 -34.35 27.71
N PRO A 79 21.50 -33.73 28.86
CA PRO A 79 21.58 -32.27 29.02
C PRO A 79 23.00 -31.68 28.82
N GLN A 80 24.03 -32.49 29.05
CA GLN A 80 25.43 -32.11 28.89
C GLN A 80 25.84 -31.95 27.40
N LYS A 81 25.19 -32.70 26.50
CA LYS A 81 25.48 -32.67 25.05
C LYS A 81 24.69 -31.55 24.38
N ARG A 82 25.25 -30.34 24.37
CA ARG A 82 24.61 -29.12 23.84
C ARG A 82 24.19 -29.26 22.37
N VAL A 83 24.87 -30.12 21.58
CA VAL A 83 24.55 -30.35 20.17
C VAL A 83 23.09 -30.76 19.95
N TYR A 84 22.54 -31.67 20.76
CA TYR A 84 21.16 -32.15 20.58
C TYR A 84 20.14 -31.04 20.86
N ARG A 85 20.37 -30.24 21.91
CA ARG A 85 19.54 -29.08 22.20
C ARG A 85 19.58 -28.07 21.06
N ARG A 86 20.78 -27.75 20.54
CA ARG A 86 20.94 -26.78 19.44
C ARG A 86 20.22 -27.23 18.17
N LEU A 87 20.38 -28.49 17.80
CA LEU A 87 19.68 -29.09 16.65
C LEU A 87 18.16 -29.11 16.85
N LEU A 88 17.68 -29.34 18.07
CA LEU A 88 16.26 -29.32 18.39
C LEU A 88 15.67 -27.90 18.29
N VAL A 89 16.40 -26.88 18.72
CA VAL A 89 15.99 -25.47 18.56
C VAL A 89 15.96 -25.09 17.07
N ASP A 90 16.98 -25.47 16.30
CA ASP A 90 17.03 -25.25 14.85
C ASP A 90 15.83 -25.93 14.16
N LEU A 91 15.51 -27.16 14.57
CA LEU A 91 14.34 -27.90 14.09
C LEU A 91 13.03 -27.15 14.40
N TYR A 92 12.86 -26.66 15.63
CA TYR A 92 11.66 -25.89 15.98
C TYR A 92 11.55 -24.59 15.19
N GLY A 93 12.66 -23.90 14.92
CA GLY A 93 12.67 -22.77 14.00
C GLY A 93 12.15 -23.16 12.61
N ALA A 94 12.66 -24.26 12.04
CA ALA A 94 12.24 -24.77 10.74
C ALA A 94 10.77 -25.22 10.70
N MET A 95 10.26 -25.86 11.76
CA MET A 95 8.87 -26.32 11.87
C MET A 95 7.88 -25.15 12.00
N THR A 96 8.23 -24.14 12.79
CA THR A 96 7.33 -23.01 13.06
C THR A 96 7.31 -21.97 11.94
N PHE A 97 8.42 -21.75 11.24
CA PHE A 97 8.51 -20.75 10.18
C PHE A 97 7.38 -20.81 9.13
N PRO A 98 7.10 -21.94 8.46
CA PRO A 98 6.01 -22.01 7.47
C PRO A 98 4.63 -21.81 8.11
N LEU A 99 4.44 -22.24 9.35
CA LEU A 99 3.19 -22.03 10.08
C LEU A 99 2.97 -20.55 10.40
N VAL A 100 4.02 -19.85 10.84
CA VAL A 100 3.99 -18.41 11.10
C VAL A 100 3.63 -17.65 9.82
N GLN A 101 4.24 -17.98 8.69
CA GLN A 101 3.90 -17.37 7.40
C GLN A 101 2.42 -17.58 7.03
N LYS A 102 1.87 -18.79 7.25
CA LYS A 102 0.44 -19.08 7.06
C LYS A 102 -0.45 -18.27 8.02
N VAL A 103 -0.02 -18.04 9.26
CA VAL A 103 -0.77 -17.23 10.23
C VAL A 103 -0.76 -15.74 9.88
N ARG A 104 0.36 -15.25 9.33
CA ARG A 104 0.55 -13.83 8.99
C ARG A 104 -0.16 -13.42 7.71
N TYR A 105 0.01 -14.21 6.66
CA TYR A 105 -0.47 -13.88 5.31
C TYR A 105 -1.72 -14.67 4.91
N GLY A 106 -2.05 -15.73 5.64
CA GLY A 106 -3.26 -16.51 5.42
C GLY A 106 -4.46 -15.94 6.18
N SER A 107 -5.65 -16.29 5.71
CA SER A 107 -6.93 -16.01 6.37
C SER A 107 -7.79 -17.28 6.44
N GLY A 108 -8.81 -17.29 7.29
CA GLY A 108 -9.74 -18.41 7.40
C GLY A 108 -9.15 -19.69 8.00
N ALA A 109 -9.61 -20.85 7.50
CA ALA A 109 -9.28 -22.16 8.04
C ALA A 109 -7.77 -22.52 8.02
N PRO A 110 -7.00 -22.21 6.95
CA PRO A 110 -5.55 -22.50 6.94
C PRO A 110 -4.77 -21.78 8.04
N ALA A 111 -5.10 -20.51 8.31
CA ALA A 111 -4.46 -19.76 9.38
C ALA A 111 -4.87 -20.26 10.77
N ALA A 112 -6.11 -20.73 10.93
CA ALA A 112 -6.57 -21.35 12.18
C ALA A 112 -5.85 -22.67 12.46
N ALA A 113 -5.74 -23.56 11.47
CA ALA A 113 -5.00 -24.82 11.59
C ALA A 113 -3.51 -24.57 11.93
N ALA A 114 -2.88 -23.58 11.29
CA ALA A 114 -1.51 -23.21 11.60
C ALA A 114 -1.33 -22.73 13.05
N ARG A 115 -2.28 -21.99 13.63
CA ARG A 115 -2.25 -21.61 15.05
C ARG A 115 -2.40 -22.81 15.98
N GLU A 116 -3.25 -23.77 15.64
CA GLU A 116 -3.42 -25.00 16.41
C GLU A 116 -2.13 -25.82 16.45
N GLU A 117 -1.48 -25.99 15.30
CA GLU A 117 -0.20 -26.69 15.20
C GLU A 117 0.92 -25.97 15.96
N LEU A 118 1.00 -24.64 15.89
CA LEU A 118 1.93 -23.86 16.72
C LEU A 118 1.69 -24.10 18.22
N GLY A 119 0.44 -24.21 18.65
CA GLY A 119 0.09 -24.57 20.03
C GLY A 119 0.59 -25.96 20.43
N LYS A 120 0.45 -26.97 19.55
CA LYS A 120 0.94 -28.35 19.78
C LYS A 120 2.46 -28.45 19.81
N ILE A 121 3.16 -27.66 18.99
CA ILE A 121 4.62 -27.52 19.10
C ILE A 121 4.96 -26.89 20.45
N GLY A 122 4.20 -25.88 20.85
CA GLY A 122 4.38 -25.15 22.09
C GLY A 122 4.35 -25.97 23.37
N THR A 123 3.49 -26.96 23.47
CA THR A 123 3.41 -27.82 24.66
C THR A 123 4.67 -28.66 24.87
N ARG A 124 5.39 -28.99 23.79
CA ARG A 124 6.58 -29.87 23.78
C ARG A 124 7.88 -29.06 23.77
N ALA A 125 7.89 -27.94 23.06
CA ALA A 125 9.10 -27.16 22.78
C ALA A 125 9.51 -26.22 23.93
N VAL A 126 8.62 -25.83 24.85
CA VAL A 126 8.91 -24.78 25.84
C VAL A 126 10.19 -25.05 26.62
N LYS A 127 10.36 -26.22 27.23
CA LYS A 127 11.53 -26.49 28.07
C LYS A 127 12.84 -26.38 27.27
N PRO A 128 13.00 -27.07 26.11
CA PRO A 128 14.17 -26.88 25.25
C PRO A 128 14.44 -25.43 24.85
N LEU A 129 13.40 -24.66 24.54
CA LEU A 129 13.54 -23.25 24.15
C LEU A 129 13.94 -22.36 25.34
N LEU A 130 13.43 -22.63 26.55
CA LEU A 130 13.85 -21.94 27.77
C LEU A 130 15.31 -22.23 28.11
N ASP A 131 15.75 -23.49 27.96
CA ASP A 131 17.16 -23.86 28.15
C ASP A 131 18.07 -23.16 27.12
N ALA A 132 17.57 -22.91 25.91
CA ALA A 132 18.28 -22.18 24.86
C ALA A 132 18.39 -20.66 25.12
N LEU A 133 17.43 -20.06 25.82
CA LEU A 133 17.54 -18.66 26.28
C LEU A 133 18.73 -18.44 27.22
N ALA A 134 19.10 -19.47 27.99
CA ALA A 134 20.24 -19.43 28.90
C ALA A 134 21.59 -19.82 28.22
N ASP A 135 21.57 -20.22 26.95
CA ASP A 135 22.80 -20.50 26.18
C ASP A 135 23.50 -19.18 25.82
N GLU A 136 24.82 -19.18 25.64
CA GLU A 136 25.60 -18.00 25.23
C GLU A 136 25.45 -17.70 23.73
N ASN A 137 24.97 -18.67 22.95
CA ASN A 137 24.81 -18.53 21.51
C ASN A 137 23.61 -17.65 21.15
N GLN A 138 23.89 -16.44 20.64
CA GLN A 138 22.88 -15.47 20.22
C GLN A 138 21.92 -15.97 19.13
N ALA A 139 22.38 -16.82 18.21
CA ALA A 139 21.51 -17.39 17.17
C ALA A 139 20.46 -18.34 17.78
N GLN A 140 20.86 -19.12 18.79
CA GLN A 140 19.97 -20.02 19.53
C GLN A 140 18.97 -19.23 20.38
N GLN A 141 19.44 -18.20 21.07
CA GLN A 141 18.58 -17.28 21.82
C GLN A 141 17.53 -16.64 20.90
N ARG A 142 17.95 -16.17 19.71
CA ARG A 142 17.06 -15.56 18.72
C ARG A 142 15.95 -16.51 18.29
N ILE A 143 16.30 -17.72 17.85
CA ILE A 143 15.31 -18.73 17.43
C ILE A 143 14.37 -19.06 18.59
N ALA A 144 14.91 -19.22 19.80
CA ALA A 144 14.10 -19.50 20.99
C ALA A 144 13.08 -18.39 21.28
N ILE A 145 13.49 -17.12 21.25
CA ILE A 145 12.60 -15.97 21.46
C ILE A 145 11.51 -15.93 20.39
N GLU A 146 11.88 -16.09 19.11
CA GLU A 146 10.95 -16.03 17.99
C GLU A 146 9.91 -17.16 18.09
N VAL A 147 10.35 -18.41 18.29
CA VAL A 147 9.44 -19.55 18.44
C VAL A 147 8.51 -19.36 19.64
N LEU A 148 9.03 -18.94 20.80
CA LEU A 148 8.23 -18.71 22.01
C LEU A 148 7.15 -17.62 21.81
N ALA A 149 7.45 -16.58 21.01
CA ALA A 149 6.49 -15.52 20.70
C ALA A 149 5.28 -16.02 19.90
N PHE A 150 5.47 -16.96 18.97
CA PHE A 150 4.39 -17.51 18.14
C PHE A 150 3.65 -18.68 18.77
N VAL A 151 4.37 -19.48 19.56
CA VAL A 151 3.81 -20.57 20.36
C VAL A 151 2.84 -20.04 21.44
N GLN A 152 3.09 -18.84 21.97
CA GLN A 152 2.23 -18.17 22.96
C GLN A 152 1.97 -18.95 24.26
N ASN A 153 2.92 -19.79 24.68
CA ASN A 153 2.80 -20.53 25.93
C ASN A 153 3.20 -19.65 27.13
N ARG A 154 2.23 -19.36 28.02
CA ARG A 154 2.39 -18.47 29.18
C ARG A 154 3.45 -18.93 30.19
N SER A 155 3.79 -20.22 30.23
CA SER A 155 4.86 -20.72 31.12
C SER A 155 6.24 -20.12 30.83
N ALA A 156 6.45 -19.60 29.60
CA ALA A 156 7.69 -18.92 29.23
C ALA A 156 7.77 -17.45 29.71
N ALA A 157 6.66 -16.87 30.19
CA ALA A 157 6.56 -15.46 30.54
C ALA A 157 7.62 -15.00 31.56
N PRO A 158 7.88 -15.71 32.67
CA PRO A 158 8.86 -15.25 33.65
C PRO A 158 10.30 -15.25 33.11
N ALA A 159 10.65 -16.23 32.29
CA ALA A 159 11.99 -16.41 31.74
C ALA A 159 12.28 -15.38 30.64
N LEU A 160 11.34 -15.16 29.72
CA LEU A 160 11.45 -14.12 28.70
C LEU A 160 11.56 -12.72 29.33
N PHE A 161 10.78 -12.46 30.38
CA PHE A 161 10.83 -11.16 31.06
C PHE A 161 12.20 -10.94 31.73
N ALA A 162 12.73 -11.97 32.42
CA ALA A 162 14.04 -11.91 33.04
C ALA A 162 15.15 -11.70 32.00
N PHE A 163 15.08 -12.38 30.85
CA PHE A 163 16.01 -12.20 29.74
C PHE A 163 15.95 -10.76 29.21
N ALA A 164 14.75 -10.23 28.98
CA ALA A 164 14.55 -8.88 28.44
C ALA A 164 15.07 -7.78 29.37
N THR A 165 14.98 -7.96 30.69
CA THR A 165 15.51 -7.01 31.69
C THR A 165 16.97 -7.28 32.08
N GLY A 166 17.58 -8.34 31.57
CA GLY A 166 18.94 -8.77 31.89
C GLY A 166 20.04 -7.96 31.17
N GLN A 167 21.20 -8.58 30.99
CA GLN A 167 22.40 -7.98 30.37
C GLN A 167 22.71 -8.52 28.97
N ALA A 168 21.75 -9.21 28.35
CA ALA A 168 21.91 -9.74 26.99
C ALA A 168 21.99 -8.63 25.94
N ASP A 169 22.22 -9.03 24.69
CA ASP A 169 22.23 -8.12 23.54
C ASP A 169 20.96 -7.23 23.49
N PRO A 170 21.08 -5.90 23.28
CA PRO A 170 19.93 -4.99 23.30
C PRO A 170 18.81 -5.33 22.32
N GLU A 171 19.13 -5.85 21.13
CA GLU A 171 18.13 -6.22 20.12
C GLU A 171 17.37 -7.47 20.57
N LEU A 172 18.09 -8.49 21.06
CA LEU A 172 17.47 -9.70 21.61
C LEU A 172 16.61 -9.40 22.85
N ARG A 173 17.04 -8.47 23.71
CA ARG A 173 16.26 -8.04 24.87
C ARG A 173 14.94 -7.39 24.47
N SER A 174 14.96 -6.49 23.49
CA SER A 174 13.73 -5.88 22.96
C SER A 174 12.80 -6.93 22.34
N ARG A 175 13.36 -7.89 21.59
CA ARG A 175 12.59 -9.00 20.99
C ARG A 175 12.00 -9.93 22.04
N ALA A 176 12.74 -10.24 23.11
CA ALA A 176 12.23 -11.01 24.24
C ALA A 176 11.07 -10.30 24.93
N MET A 177 11.12 -8.97 25.05
CA MET A 177 10.01 -8.19 25.59
C MET A 177 8.77 -8.20 24.66
N LEU A 178 8.96 -8.16 23.34
CA LEU A 178 7.87 -8.36 22.38
C LEU A 178 7.30 -9.79 22.50
N ALA A 179 8.14 -10.80 22.70
CA ALA A 179 7.69 -12.16 22.96
C ALA A 179 6.84 -12.23 24.24
N CYS A 180 7.24 -11.57 25.34
CA CYS A 180 6.39 -11.43 26.54
C CYS A 180 5.02 -10.84 26.21
N GLY A 181 4.97 -9.77 25.40
CA GLY A 181 3.72 -9.17 24.96
C GLY A 181 2.87 -10.07 24.06
N ALA A 182 3.50 -10.99 23.31
CA ALA A 182 2.81 -11.98 22.50
C ALA A 182 2.07 -13.04 23.32
N LEU A 183 2.54 -13.34 24.53
CA LEU A 183 1.89 -14.29 25.44
C LEU A 183 0.57 -13.78 26.03
N ARG A 184 0.37 -12.46 26.06
CA ARG A 184 -0.79 -11.78 26.69
C ARG A 184 -1.07 -12.27 28.11
N ASP A 185 -0.02 -12.53 28.89
CA ASP A 185 -0.13 -13.08 30.23
C ASP A 185 -0.42 -11.99 31.28
N PRO A 186 -1.59 -12.01 31.96
CA PRO A 186 -1.91 -11.06 33.02
C PRO A 186 -0.94 -11.14 34.21
N GLY A 187 -0.28 -12.28 34.43
CA GLY A 187 0.71 -12.46 35.49
C GLY A 187 1.93 -11.53 35.38
N LEU A 188 2.17 -10.97 34.18
CA LEU A 188 3.26 -10.02 33.95
C LEU A 188 2.91 -8.57 34.31
N LEU A 189 1.64 -8.22 34.56
CA LEU A 189 1.21 -6.83 34.76
C LEU A 189 1.95 -6.13 35.91
N ALA A 190 2.18 -6.81 37.02
CA ALA A 190 2.96 -6.27 38.13
C ALA A 190 4.42 -5.99 37.74
N ARG A 191 5.02 -6.87 36.91
CA ARG A 191 6.39 -6.70 36.42
C ARG A 191 6.49 -5.57 35.40
N TYR A 192 5.51 -5.45 34.49
CA TYR A 192 5.40 -4.32 33.58
C TYR A 192 5.25 -3.00 34.33
N GLY A 193 4.42 -2.96 35.37
CA GLY A 193 4.24 -1.78 36.22
C GLY A 193 5.55 -1.33 36.85
N ASN A 194 6.32 -2.23 37.45
CA ASN A 194 7.63 -1.91 38.04
C ASN A 194 8.65 -1.39 37.00
N LEU A 195 8.58 -1.87 35.76
CA LEU A 195 9.47 -1.45 34.69
C LEU A 195 9.09 -0.08 34.08
N LEU A 196 7.81 0.13 33.82
CA LEU A 196 7.30 1.28 33.06
C LEU A 196 6.88 2.45 33.95
N ALA A 197 6.49 2.17 35.19
CA ALA A 197 5.96 3.14 36.13
C ALA A 197 6.41 2.81 37.57
N PRO A 198 7.73 2.83 37.86
CA PRO A 198 8.24 2.55 39.20
C PRO A 198 7.67 3.54 40.23
N LYS A 199 7.34 3.05 41.43
CA LYS A 199 6.80 3.88 42.53
C LYS A 199 7.82 4.89 43.07
N ASP A 200 9.10 4.52 43.05
CA ASP A 200 10.21 5.30 43.59
C ASP A 200 11.28 5.48 42.50
N GLY A 201 11.36 6.68 41.91
CA GLY A 201 12.44 7.05 40.99
C GLY A 201 11.97 7.82 39.75
N PRO A 202 12.87 8.55 39.07
CA PRO A 202 12.56 9.13 37.77
C PRO A 202 12.22 7.99 36.82
N PRO A 203 11.23 8.15 35.94
CA PRO A 203 10.77 7.03 35.14
C PRO A 203 11.91 6.57 34.22
N VAL A 204 12.24 5.28 34.31
CA VAL A 204 13.30 4.61 33.51
C VAL A 204 13.16 5.04 32.07
N ALA A 205 14.22 5.61 31.47
CA ALA A 205 14.30 6.12 30.09
C ALA A 205 13.10 5.72 29.22
N LEU A 206 11.98 6.45 29.35
CA LEU A 206 10.63 6.04 28.93
C LEU A 206 10.44 5.95 27.40
N GLY A 207 11.52 6.09 26.63
CA GLY A 207 11.53 5.96 25.18
C GLY A 207 12.36 4.78 24.66
N GLY A 208 12.98 3.98 25.53
CA GLY A 208 13.81 2.85 25.08
C GLY A 208 12.99 1.76 24.36
N PRO A 209 13.56 1.03 23.39
CA PRO A 209 12.86 -0.05 22.66
C PRO A 209 12.22 -1.12 23.55
N ILE A 210 12.82 -1.40 24.71
CA ILE A 210 12.29 -2.34 25.70
C ILE A 210 11.04 -1.78 26.39
N ALA A 211 11.03 -0.50 26.76
CA ALA A 211 9.88 0.13 27.40
C ALA A 211 8.69 0.23 26.43
N VAL A 212 8.97 0.56 25.17
CA VAL A 212 7.97 0.57 24.08
C VAL A 212 7.39 -0.83 23.84
N ALA A 213 8.24 -1.87 23.77
CA ALA A 213 7.79 -3.26 23.65
C ALA A 213 6.97 -3.73 24.86
N ALA A 214 7.36 -3.34 26.07
CA ALA A 214 6.63 -3.65 27.30
C ALA A 214 5.25 -2.96 27.31
N ALA A 215 5.16 -1.68 26.93
CA ALA A 215 3.89 -0.96 26.81
C ALA A 215 2.96 -1.60 25.77
N TRP A 216 3.51 -2.07 24.65
CA TRP A 216 2.78 -2.86 23.66
C TRP A 216 2.27 -4.18 24.23
N GLY A 217 3.08 -4.85 25.06
CA GLY A 217 2.65 -6.05 25.79
C GLY A 217 1.46 -5.77 26.70
N VAL A 218 1.52 -4.72 27.53
CA VAL A 218 0.42 -4.30 28.41
C VAL A 218 -0.85 -3.99 27.62
N ALA A 219 -0.74 -3.29 26.48
CA ALA A 219 -1.87 -2.92 25.63
C ALA A 219 -2.62 -4.13 25.03
N ARG A 220 -1.97 -5.29 24.96
CA ARG A 220 -2.55 -6.54 24.42
C ARG A 220 -3.07 -7.49 25.48
N VAL A 221 -2.86 -7.19 26.77
CA VAL A 221 -3.41 -8.00 27.85
C VAL A 221 -4.91 -7.73 27.93
N ASP A 222 -5.71 -8.73 27.57
CA ASP A 222 -7.18 -8.67 27.65
C ASP A 222 -7.66 -9.00 29.07
N ASP A 223 -7.25 -8.16 30.04
CA ASP A 223 -7.60 -8.29 31.46
C ASP A 223 -7.92 -6.91 32.06
N PRO A 224 -9.05 -6.75 32.79
CA PRO A 224 -9.38 -5.50 33.47
C PRO A 224 -8.28 -4.96 34.40
N ALA A 225 -7.43 -5.84 34.96
CA ALA A 225 -6.28 -5.47 35.79
C ALA A 225 -5.22 -4.65 35.05
N ALA A 226 -5.20 -4.68 33.70
CA ALA A 226 -4.30 -3.84 32.92
C ALA A 226 -4.72 -2.36 32.89
N ARG A 227 -6.00 -2.06 33.12
CA ARG A 227 -6.59 -0.72 32.93
C ARG A 227 -5.94 0.37 33.80
N PRO A 228 -5.67 0.19 35.11
CA PRO A 228 -5.03 1.21 35.93
C PRO A 228 -3.65 1.58 35.38
N LEU A 229 -2.85 0.57 34.99
CA LEU A 229 -1.52 0.78 34.41
C LEU A 229 -1.62 1.50 33.06
N LEU A 230 -2.53 1.07 32.18
CA LEU A 230 -2.76 1.74 30.89
C LEU A 230 -3.17 3.22 31.07
N ARG A 231 -4.04 3.54 32.02
CA ARG A 231 -4.42 4.94 32.31
C ARG A 231 -3.24 5.77 32.80
N GLN A 232 -2.38 5.20 33.64
CA GLN A 232 -1.16 5.86 34.10
C GLN A 232 -0.20 6.13 32.94
N LEU A 233 0.05 5.12 32.09
CA LEU A 233 0.94 5.22 30.94
C LEU A 233 0.42 6.21 29.88
N ALA A 234 -0.90 6.31 29.70
CA ALA A 234 -1.53 7.27 28.81
C ALA A 234 -1.28 8.73 29.22
N GLY A 235 -1.17 9.01 30.53
CA GLY A 235 -0.91 10.35 31.05
C GLY A 235 0.57 10.71 31.18
N GLN A 236 1.41 9.76 31.59
CA GLN A 236 2.79 10.02 32.02
C GLN A 236 3.87 9.45 31.10
N GLY A 237 3.52 8.55 30.15
CA GLY A 237 4.49 7.91 29.27
C GLY A 237 5.13 8.85 28.24
N ALA A 238 6.15 8.38 27.52
CA ALA A 238 6.63 9.01 26.28
C ALA A 238 5.55 8.90 25.18
N PRO A 239 5.60 9.70 24.09
CA PRO A 239 4.56 9.73 23.06
C PRO A 239 4.16 8.34 22.50
N GLU A 240 5.13 7.46 22.28
CA GLU A 240 4.92 6.08 21.79
C GLU A 240 4.22 5.21 22.83
N ILE A 241 4.65 5.29 24.10
CA ILE A 241 4.03 4.57 25.21
C ILE A 241 2.60 5.07 25.46
N ARG A 242 2.39 6.39 25.42
CA ARG A 242 1.05 6.99 25.52
C ARG A 242 0.15 6.44 24.42
N ALA A 243 0.61 6.46 23.17
CA ALA A 243 -0.14 5.95 22.04
C ALA A 243 -0.53 4.47 22.21
N LEU A 244 0.41 3.61 22.59
CA LEU A 244 0.13 2.19 22.85
C LEU A 244 -0.86 1.99 24.00
N ALA A 245 -0.72 2.75 25.08
CA ALA A 245 -1.61 2.69 26.22
C ALA A 245 -3.04 3.12 25.86
N LEU A 246 -3.18 4.20 25.08
CA LEU A 246 -4.46 4.70 24.57
C LEU A 246 -5.13 3.67 23.63
N LEU A 247 -4.36 3.04 22.74
CA LEU A 247 -4.87 1.94 21.92
C LEU A 247 -5.35 0.77 22.80
N GLY A 248 -4.57 0.35 23.79
CA GLY A 248 -4.95 -0.71 24.72
C GLY A 248 -6.27 -0.41 25.45
N LEU A 249 -6.46 0.83 25.92
CA LEU A 249 -7.71 1.28 26.53
C LEU A 249 -8.90 1.21 25.58
N GLY A 250 -8.71 1.57 24.30
CA GLY A 250 -9.75 1.47 23.28
C GLY A 250 -10.17 0.03 22.99
N PHE A 251 -9.20 -0.88 22.86
CA PHE A 251 -9.46 -2.31 22.62
C PHE A 251 -10.01 -3.05 23.85
N GLY A 252 -9.74 -2.55 25.07
CA GLY A 252 -10.23 -3.12 26.33
C GLY A 252 -11.73 -2.94 26.59
N LYS A 253 -12.48 -2.32 25.67
CA LYS A 253 -13.95 -2.16 25.67
C LYS A 253 -14.54 -1.54 26.95
N ASP A 254 -13.78 -0.74 27.68
CA ASP A 254 -14.23 -0.05 28.89
C ASP A 254 -14.78 1.34 28.56
N PRO A 255 -16.10 1.59 28.69
CA PRO A 255 -16.69 2.89 28.37
C PRO A 255 -16.10 4.05 29.16
N GLN A 256 -15.59 3.80 30.38
CA GLN A 256 -14.96 4.84 31.20
C GLN A 256 -13.66 5.36 30.58
N SER A 257 -13.02 4.57 29.72
CA SER A 257 -11.82 4.98 29.01
C SER A 257 -12.08 6.09 27.99
N ALA A 258 -13.33 6.28 27.54
CA ALA A 258 -13.68 7.31 26.58
C ALA A 258 -13.29 8.73 27.03
N VAL A 259 -13.31 9.00 28.35
CA VAL A 259 -12.92 10.31 28.91
C VAL A 259 -11.43 10.54 28.71
N VAL A 260 -10.60 9.58 29.15
CA VAL A 260 -9.13 9.64 29.03
C VAL A 260 -8.71 9.76 27.56
N LEU A 261 -9.35 9.00 26.67
CA LEU A 261 -9.09 9.07 25.23
C LEU A 261 -9.46 10.44 24.65
N ALA A 262 -10.60 11.01 25.05
CA ALA A 262 -11.03 12.31 24.56
C ALA A 262 -10.12 13.45 25.05
N ASP A 263 -9.62 13.37 26.28
CA ASP A 263 -8.66 14.33 26.82
C ASP A 263 -7.33 14.27 26.06
N ALA A 264 -6.85 13.06 25.75
CA ALA A 264 -5.66 12.87 24.91
C ALA A 264 -5.85 13.43 23.49
N VAL A 265 -7.03 13.30 22.87
CA VAL A 265 -7.35 13.90 21.56
C VAL A 265 -7.22 15.43 21.59
N ARG A 266 -7.70 16.06 22.66
CA ARG A 266 -7.73 17.52 22.83
C ARG A 266 -6.38 18.11 23.22
N SER A 267 -5.54 17.36 23.93
CA SER A 267 -4.26 17.83 24.46
C SER A 267 -3.16 17.82 23.38
N PRO A 268 -2.63 18.98 22.95
CA PRO A 268 -1.49 19.04 22.04
C PRO A 268 -0.23 18.38 22.65
N ASP A 269 -0.06 18.50 23.97
CA ASP A 269 1.06 17.96 24.73
C ASP A 269 1.10 16.41 24.76
N ALA A 270 0.01 15.75 24.34
CA ALA A 270 0.01 14.31 24.15
C ALA A 270 0.93 13.87 23.00
N GLY A 271 1.18 14.75 22.02
CA GLY A 271 1.93 14.46 20.81
C GLY A 271 1.08 13.83 19.70
N ASN A 272 1.52 13.99 18.45
CA ASN A 272 0.72 13.62 17.27
C ASN A 272 0.38 12.13 17.18
N VAL A 273 1.31 11.25 17.56
CA VAL A 273 1.10 9.80 17.55
C VAL A 273 0.06 9.40 18.59
N ALA A 274 0.11 9.96 19.80
CA ALA A 274 -0.84 9.67 20.86
C ALA A 274 -2.23 10.22 20.54
N ARG A 275 -2.34 11.42 19.97
CA ARG A 275 -3.62 12.00 19.52
C ARG A 275 -4.27 11.16 18.43
N ALA A 276 -3.49 10.68 17.46
CA ALA A 276 -3.97 9.77 16.42
C ALA A 276 -4.43 8.42 16.99
N ALA A 277 -3.63 7.83 17.88
CA ALA A 277 -3.98 6.62 18.61
C ALA A 277 -5.29 6.78 19.40
N ALA A 278 -5.45 7.88 20.14
CA ALA A 278 -6.66 8.16 20.91
C ALA A 278 -7.90 8.29 20.02
N ALA A 279 -7.78 8.93 18.86
CA ALA A 279 -8.89 9.06 17.91
C ALA A 279 -9.35 7.69 17.38
N LEU A 280 -8.43 6.82 16.97
CA LEU A 280 -8.75 5.46 16.53
C LEU A 280 -9.31 4.62 17.68
N ALA A 281 -8.75 4.76 18.90
CA ALA A 281 -9.22 4.08 20.09
C ALA A 281 -10.66 4.45 20.47
N LEU A 282 -11.06 5.73 20.32
CA LEU A 282 -12.45 6.15 20.52
C LEU A 282 -13.40 5.46 19.54
N ALA A 283 -12.96 5.23 18.31
CA ALA A 283 -13.74 4.52 17.30
C ALA A 283 -13.84 3.02 17.59
N GLU A 284 -12.77 2.38 18.08
CA GLU A 284 -12.81 0.98 18.55
C GLU A 284 -13.75 0.81 19.75
N LEU A 285 -13.77 1.79 20.66
CA LEU A 285 -14.66 1.77 21.81
C LEU A 285 -16.13 2.07 21.45
N GLY A 286 -16.41 2.60 20.26
CA GLY A 286 -17.76 3.01 19.86
C GLY A 286 -18.24 4.30 20.55
N ALA A 287 -17.33 5.18 20.96
CA ALA A 287 -17.60 6.36 21.78
C ALA A 287 -18.28 7.52 21.01
N LYS A 288 -19.55 7.33 20.61
CA LYS A 288 -20.34 8.32 19.84
C LYS A 288 -20.52 9.67 20.54
N ASN A 289 -20.47 9.70 21.87
CA ASN A 289 -20.52 10.93 22.66
C ASN A 289 -19.28 11.83 22.48
N GLN A 290 -18.16 11.30 21.98
CA GLN A 290 -16.92 12.06 21.77
C GLN A 290 -16.72 12.54 20.31
N VAL A 291 -17.74 12.38 19.45
CA VAL A 291 -17.73 12.88 18.07
C VAL A 291 -17.34 14.36 17.94
N PRO A 292 -17.78 15.29 18.82
CA PRO A 292 -17.32 16.69 18.75
C PRO A 292 -15.80 16.86 18.86
N ALA A 293 -15.13 16.07 19.70
CA ALA A 293 -13.67 16.12 19.83
C ALA A 293 -12.97 15.63 18.56
N LEU A 294 -13.51 14.59 17.91
CA LEU A 294 -13.00 14.07 16.65
C LEU A 294 -13.22 15.06 15.49
N VAL A 295 -14.35 15.77 15.45
CA VAL A 295 -14.60 16.83 14.45
C VAL A 295 -13.59 17.97 14.59
N ALA A 296 -13.27 18.37 15.82
CA ALA A 296 -12.22 19.37 16.06
C ALA A 296 -10.84 18.85 15.60
N LEU A 297 -10.51 17.58 15.90
CA LEU A 297 -9.27 16.96 15.47
C LEU A 297 -9.14 16.85 13.93
N ALA A 298 -10.24 16.55 13.24
CA ALA A 298 -10.28 16.46 11.78
C ALA A 298 -10.07 17.82 11.07
N ARG A 299 -10.07 18.93 11.81
CA ARG A 299 -9.78 20.29 11.32
C ARG A 299 -8.44 20.82 11.82
N SER A 300 -7.69 20.01 12.56
CA SER A 300 -6.38 20.39 13.07
C SER A 300 -5.35 20.49 11.93
N PRO A 301 -4.28 21.30 12.10
CA PRO A 301 -3.25 21.43 11.08
C PRO A 301 -2.35 20.18 10.96
N GLU A 302 -2.33 19.31 11.97
CA GLU A 302 -1.45 18.14 11.98
C GLU A 302 -2.01 16.98 11.15
N SER A 303 -1.22 16.46 10.20
CA SER A 303 -1.66 15.40 9.28
C SER A 303 -2.10 14.12 9.98
N LEU A 304 -1.23 13.53 10.82
CA LEU A 304 -1.47 12.21 11.39
C LEU A 304 -2.72 12.16 12.32
N PRO A 305 -2.94 13.13 13.24
CA PRO A 305 -4.19 13.17 14.00
C PRO A 305 -5.42 13.41 13.12
N ARG A 306 -5.30 14.24 12.08
CA ARG A 306 -6.39 14.51 11.13
C ARG A 306 -6.78 13.26 10.35
N GLU A 307 -5.81 12.49 9.86
CA GLU A 307 -6.00 11.19 9.21
C GLU A 307 -6.80 10.22 10.11
N ALA A 308 -6.34 10.04 11.35
CA ALA A 308 -7.00 9.18 12.33
C ALA A 308 -8.42 9.66 12.67
N ALA A 309 -8.63 10.97 12.79
CA ALA A 309 -9.94 11.56 13.07
C ALA A 309 -10.95 11.28 11.95
N LEU A 310 -10.55 11.39 10.68
CA LEU A 310 -11.44 11.12 9.54
C LEU A 310 -11.94 9.67 9.56
N VAL A 311 -11.03 8.72 9.80
CA VAL A 311 -11.37 7.30 9.85
C VAL A 311 -12.20 6.95 11.08
N ALA A 312 -11.90 7.56 12.23
CA ALA A 312 -12.72 7.42 13.42
C ALA A 312 -14.15 7.95 13.23
N LEU A 313 -14.28 9.13 12.59
CA LEU A 313 -15.58 9.73 12.27
C LEU A 313 -16.37 8.91 11.26
N ALA A 314 -15.72 8.35 10.25
CA ALA A 314 -16.36 7.47 9.27
C ALA A 314 -17.07 6.28 9.92
N ARG A 315 -16.51 5.73 11.01
CA ARG A 315 -17.11 4.63 11.78
C ARG A 315 -18.20 5.09 12.74
N LEU A 316 -17.99 6.21 13.45
CA LEU A 316 -18.85 6.63 14.55
C LEU A 316 -20.02 7.51 14.14
N ALA A 317 -19.82 8.40 13.17
CA ALA A 317 -20.77 9.40 12.71
C ALA A 317 -20.59 9.72 11.22
N PRO A 318 -20.94 8.79 10.31
CA PRO A 318 -20.78 8.96 8.87
C PRO A 318 -21.29 10.30 8.34
N ASP A 319 -22.48 10.74 8.79
CA ASP A 319 -23.11 11.97 8.30
C ASP A 319 -22.28 13.23 8.60
N ARG A 320 -21.64 13.28 9.77
CA ARG A 320 -20.73 14.38 10.13
C ARG A 320 -19.37 14.25 9.45
N ALA A 321 -18.98 13.03 9.09
CA ALA A 321 -17.70 12.73 8.46
C ALA A 321 -17.70 13.12 6.96
N ARG A 322 -18.80 12.90 6.24
CA ARG A 322 -18.92 13.11 4.78
C ARG A 322 -18.29 14.40 4.27
N PRO A 323 -18.62 15.61 4.76
CA PRO A 323 -18.03 16.85 4.25
C PRO A 323 -16.54 16.99 4.57
N LEU A 324 -16.09 16.48 5.72
CA LEU A 324 -14.67 16.52 6.14
C LEU A 324 -13.83 15.57 5.29
N ILE A 325 -14.35 14.36 5.05
CA ILE A 325 -13.74 13.36 4.19
C ILE A 325 -13.64 13.90 2.76
N ALA A 326 -14.74 14.41 2.20
CA ALA A 326 -14.76 14.90 0.83
C ALA A 326 -13.76 16.04 0.60
N ALA A 327 -13.66 17.00 1.53
CA ALA A 327 -12.65 18.06 1.46
C ALA A 327 -11.22 17.50 1.50
N ALA A 328 -10.98 16.43 2.26
CA ALA A 328 -9.67 15.80 2.40
C ALA A 328 -9.27 14.92 1.20
N LEU A 329 -10.21 14.52 0.33
CA LEU A 329 -9.90 13.74 -0.90
C LEU A 329 -9.02 14.51 -1.89
N PHE A 330 -9.08 15.84 -1.87
CA PHE A 330 -8.31 16.73 -2.75
C PHE A 330 -7.30 17.60 -1.97
N ASP A 331 -6.94 17.19 -0.75
CA ASP A 331 -5.95 17.89 0.06
C ASP A 331 -4.54 17.73 -0.54
N ALA A 332 -3.67 18.72 -0.37
CA ALA A 332 -2.30 18.67 -0.88
C ALA A 332 -1.49 17.52 -0.27
N ASN A 333 -1.80 17.12 0.98
CA ASN A 333 -1.08 16.05 1.66
C ASN A 333 -1.50 14.64 1.18
N PRO A 334 -0.59 13.84 0.59
CA PRO A 334 -0.91 12.51 0.06
C PRO A 334 -1.38 11.50 1.12
N SER A 335 -0.81 11.53 2.32
CA SER A 335 -1.20 10.62 3.41
C SER A 335 -2.64 10.90 3.85
N LEU A 336 -3.00 12.18 3.92
CA LEU A 336 -4.36 12.58 4.25
C LEU A 336 -5.36 12.20 3.17
N ARG A 337 -5.03 12.35 1.88
CA ARG A 337 -5.87 11.86 0.78
C ARG A 337 -6.11 10.35 0.86
N LYS A 338 -5.07 9.58 1.18
CA LYS A 338 -5.18 8.11 1.37
C LYS A 338 -6.11 7.77 2.52
N ALA A 339 -5.97 8.43 3.67
CA ALA A 339 -6.87 8.24 4.81
C ALA A 339 -8.30 8.67 4.50
N ALA A 340 -8.49 9.79 3.78
CA ALA A 340 -9.79 10.28 3.34
C ALA A 340 -10.47 9.29 2.39
N LEU A 341 -9.75 8.70 1.43
CA LEU A 341 -10.28 7.65 0.57
C LEU A 341 -10.71 6.43 1.39
N ALA A 342 -9.86 5.98 2.30
CA ALA A 342 -10.16 4.83 3.17
C ALA A 342 -11.41 5.11 4.04
N ALA A 343 -11.54 6.33 4.58
CA ALA A 343 -12.71 6.79 5.31
C ALA A 343 -13.96 6.90 4.41
N ALA A 344 -13.81 7.38 3.17
CA ALA A 344 -14.89 7.46 2.19
C ALA A 344 -15.44 6.07 1.88
N LEU A 345 -14.58 5.07 1.69
CA LEU A 345 -14.96 3.67 1.43
C LEU A 345 -15.75 3.08 2.60
N VAL A 346 -15.38 3.38 3.85
CA VAL A 346 -16.16 2.98 5.03
C VAL A 346 -17.57 3.59 4.98
N VAL A 347 -17.69 4.88 4.66
CA VAL A 347 -18.99 5.56 4.58
C VAL A 347 -19.83 5.06 3.40
N GLY A 348 -19.22 4.87 2.23
CA GLY A 348 -19.90 4.48 1.00
C GLY A 348 -20.36 3.02 1.00
N THR A 349 -19.57 2.12 1.57
CA THR A 349 -19.93 0.70 1.71
C THR A 349 -20.76 0.41 2.95
N GLY A 350 -20.68 1.28 3.96
CA GLY A 350 -21.25 1.05 5.30
C GLY A 350 -20.51 -0.04 6.09
N GLN A 351 -19.37 -0.51 5.61
CA GLN A 351 -18.60 -1.60 6.21
C GLN A 351 -17.20 -1.11 6.57
N PHE A 352 -16.77 -1.40 7.81
CA PHE A 352 -15.39 -1.21 8.21
C PHE A 352 -14.63 -2.53 8.01
N LYS A 353 -13.89 -2.63 6.89
CA LYS A 353 -13.04 -3.79 6.58
C LYS A 353 -11.62 -3.59 7.10
N ARG A 354 -11.05 -4.63 7.73
CA ARG A 354 -9.64 -4.70 8.12
C ARG A 354 -9.11 -6.10 7.82
N THR A 355 -8.11 -6.20 6.95
CA THR A 355 -7.55 -7.49 6.52
C THR A 355 -6.30 -7.90 7.30
N VAL A 356 -5.70 -6.98 8.07
CA VAL A 356 -4.45 -7.19 8.83
C VAL A 356 -4.72 -7.07 10.33
N ASP A 357 -4.13 -7.96 11.13
CA ASP A 357 -4.14 -7.83 12.60
C ASP A 357 -3.27 -6.62 13.01
N PRO A 358 -3.83 -5.57 13.64
CA PRO A 358 -3.05 -4.42 14.09
C PRO A 358 -2.02 -4.79 15.17
N TRP A 359 -2.22 -5.90 15.88
CA TRP A 359 -1.39 -6.36 16.98
C TRP A 359 -0.52 -7.57 16.63
N GLU A 360 -0.25 -7.79 15.35
CA GLU A 360 0.73 -8.79 14.90
C GLU A 360 2.09 -8.53 15.57
N VAL A 361 2.78 -9.62 15.94
CA VAL A 361 4.13 -9.55 16.53
C VAL A 361 5.12 -9.01 15.48
N PRO A 362 5.81 -7.87 15.74
CA PRO A 362 6.76 -7.29 14.79
C PRO A 362 8.02 -8.15 14.60
N ASP A 363 8.58 -8.13 13.39
CA ASP A 363 9.88 -8.77 13.10
C ASP A 363 11.07 -7.91 13.55
N SER A 364 10.90 -6.60 13.49
CA SER A 364 11.91 -5.59 13.84
C SER A 364 11.52 -4.86 15.12
N GLN A 365 12.25 -3.80 15.45
CA GLN A 365 11.84 -2.87 16.50
C GLN A 365 10.42 -2.36 16.25
N LEU A 366 9.66 -2.18 17.33
CA LEU A 366 8.26 -1.74 17.26
C LEU A 366 8.18 -0.29 16.81
N ASP A 367 7.46 -0.06 15.71
CA ASP A 367 7.03 1.26 15.28
C ASP A 367 5.51 1.41 15.46
N VAL A 368 5.12 2.38 16.29
CA VAL A 368 3.71 2.66 16.58
C VAL A 368 2.97 3.14 15.32
N ARG A 369 3.64 3.82 14.39
CA ARG A 369 2.98 4.26 13.14
C ARG A 369 2.53 3.08 12.30
N THR A 370 3.35 2.03 12.22
CA THR A 370 2.97 0.79 11.54
C THR A 370 1.70 0.17 12.14
N ILE A 371 1.50 0.26 13.46
CA ILE A 371 0.23 -0.18 14.12
C ILE A 371 -0.93 0.71 13.69
N LEU A 372 -0.75 2.05 13.72
CA LEU A 372 -1.79 3.00 13.30
C LEU A 372 -2.20 2.78 11.83
N ASP A 373 -1.25 2.49 10.95
CA ASP A 373 -1.51 2.18 9.55
C ASP A 373 -2.30 0.87 9.39
N ARG A 374 -2.01 -0.15 10.18
CA ARG A 374 -2.78 -1.42 10.20
C ARG A 374 -4.18 -1.27 10.79
N LEU A 375 -4.39 -0.25 11.62
CA LEU A 375 -5.72 0.10 12.12
C LEU A 375 -6.59 0.78 11.06
N GLN A 376 -6.01 1.28 9.97
CA GLN A 376 -6.74 1.88 8.86
C GLN A 376 -7.58 0.83 8.10
N PRO A 377 -8.72 1.24 7.53
CA PRO A 377 -9.57 0.33 6.78
C PRO A 377 -8.91 -0.07 5.45
N SER A 378 -9.04 -1.33 5.07
CA SER A 378 -8.36 -1.95 3.92
C SER A 378 -9.16 -3.11 3.32
N GLY A 379 -8.78 -3.55 2.11
CA GLY A 379 -9.42 -4.68 1.43
C GLY A 379 -10.70 -4.33 0.68
N TYR A 380 -10.76 -3.13 0.09
CA TYR A 380 -11.84 -2.70 -0.79
C TYR A 380 -11.47 -2.94 -2.25
N ASP A 381 -12.46 -3.28 -3.07
CA ASP A 381 -12.30 -3.55 -4.50
C ASP A 381 -12.87 -2.42 -5.39
N ALA A 382 -12.79 -2.57 -6.71
CA ALA A 382 -13.31 -1.59 -7.66
C ALA A 382 -14.84 -1.36 -7.50
N ALA A 383 -15.60 -2.37 -7.06
CA ALA A 383 -17.04 -2.24 -6.86
C ALA A 383 -17.34 -1.37 -5.63
N ASP A 384 -16.58 -1.55 -4.55
CA ASP A 384 -16.65 -0.69 -3.36
C ASP A 384 -16.33 0.77 -3.70
N HIS A 385 -15.31 1.00 -4.54
CA HIS A 385 -14.93 2.33 -5.03
C HIS A 385 -16.05 2.99 -5.85
N ALA A 386 -16.58 2.27 -6.84
CA ALA A 386 -17.68 2.74 -7.69
C ALA A 386 -18.93 3.11 -6.86
N ARG A 387 -19.32 2.22 -5.93
CA ARG A 387 -20.45 2.45 -5.02
C ARG A 387 -20.23 3.67 -4.11
N THR A 388 -19.01 3.85 -3.64
CA THR A 388 -18.65 4.98 -2.77
C THR A 388 -18.80 6.30 -3.51
N LEU A 389 -18.37 6.37 -4.77
CA LEU A 389 -18.57 7.57 -5.60
C LEU A 389 -20.04 7.90 -5.79
N ILE A 390 -20.88 6.90 -6.07
CA ILE A 390 -22.34 7.09 -6.20
C ILE A 390 -22.93 7.61 -4.89
N THR A 391 -22.51 7.05 -3.76
CA THR A 391 -23.05 7.39 -2.43
C THR A 391 -22.65 8.80 -1.97
N LEU A 392 -21.47 9.26 -2.37
CA LEU A 392 -20.89 10.54 -1.94
C LEU A 392 -20.88 11.59 -3.06
N GLU A 393 -21.67 11.42 -4.12
CA GLU A 393 -21.68 12.29 -5.30
C GLU A 393 -21.75 13.77 -4.93
N GLU A 394 -22.71 14.16 -4.09
CA GLU A 394 -22.93 15.55 -3.70
C GLU A 394 -21.68 16.14 -3.01
N GLN A 395 -21.12 15.41 -2.04
CA GLN A 395 -20.00 15.90 -1.24
C GLN A 395 -18.70 15.91 -2.04
N VAL A 396 -18.45 14.88 -2.85
CA VAL A 396 -17.28 14.81 -3.75
C VAL A 396 -17.35 15.92 -4.78
N THR A 397 -18.53 16.19 -5.36
CA THR A 397 -18.73 17.29 -6.31
C THR A 397 -18.43 18.64 -5.67
N ALA A 398 -19.02 18.91 -4.50
CA ALA A 398 -18.81 20.17 -3.80
C ALA A 398 -17.34 20.37 -3.41
N ALA A 399 -16.67 19.32 -2.95
CA ALA A 399 -15.26 19.37 -2.60
C ALA A 399 -14.35 19.59 -3.82
N ALA A 400 -14.63 18.93 -4.95
CA ALA A 400 -13.88 19.11 -6.19
C ALA A 400 -14.01 20.56 -6.70
N VAL A 401 -15.23 21.11 -6.75
CA VAL A 401 -15.46 22.51 -7.14
C VAL A 401 -14.70 23.46 -6.21
N GLN A 402 -14.75 23.22 -4.90
CA GLN A 402 -14.06 24.07 -3.94
C GLN A 402 -12.53 23.96 -4.10
N ALA A 403 -11.98 22.76 -4.26
CA ALA A 403 -10.55 22.52 -4.42
C ALA A 403 -9.98 23.25 -5.65
N VAL A 404 -10.69 23.22 -6.78
CA VAL A 404 -10.29 23.96 -8.00
C VAL A 404 -10.28 25.47 -7.77
N ARG A 405 -11.22 26.00 -6.99
CA ARG A 405 -11.36 27.44 -6.73
C ARG A 405 -10.37 28.00 -5.73
N THR A 406 -9.96 27.20 -4.74
CA THR A 406 -9.18 27.71 -3.60
C THR A 406 -7.70 27.40 -3.64
N SER A 407 -7.27 26.40 -4.42
CA SER A 407 -5.87 25.95 -4.42
C SER A 407 -5.41 25.52 -5.81
N PRO A 408 -4.27 26.04 -6.31
CA PRO A 408 -3.59 25.51 -7.49
C PRO A 408 -3.35 24.01 -7.43
N GLU A 409 -2.96 23.51 -6.26
CA GLU A 409 -2.71 22.07 -6.07
C GLU A 409 -4.01 21.27 -6.08
N GLY A 410 -5.07 21.81 -5.47
CA GLY A 410 -6.41 21.23 -5.55
C GLY A 410 -6.92 21.13 -7.00
N ALA A 411 -6.69 22.17 -7.80
CA ALA A 411 -7.01 22.16 -9.23
C ALA A 411 -6.23 21.09 -10.01
N ARG A 412 -4.93 20.91 -9.72
CA ARG A 412 -4.12 19.83 -10.32
C ARG A 412 -4.67 18.45 -9.98
N LEU A 413 -4.95 18.21 -8.70
CA LEU A 413 -5.46 16.93 -8.21
C LEU A 413 -6.83 16.58 -8.83
N VAL A 414 -7.74 17.55 -8.91
CA VAL A 414 -9.04 17.34 -9.57
C VAL A 414 -8.86 17.08 -11.07
N ALA A 415 -7.97 17.84 -11.74
CA ALA A 415 -7.66 17.58 -13.15
C ALA A 415 -7.06 16.19 -13.36
N ASP A 416 -6.09 15.75 -12.55
CA ASP A 416 -5.49 14.42 -12.64
C ASP A 416 -6.52 13.31 -12.39
N ALA A 417 -7.38 13.48 -11.39
CA ALA A 417 -8.45 12.52 -11.10
C ALA A 417 -9.41 12.39 -12.29
N LEU A 418 -9.83 13.52 -12.86
CA LEU A 418 -10.70 13.55 -14.05
C LEU A 418 -9.99 13.00 -15.27
N LEU A 419 -8.69 13.24 -15.44
CA LEU A 419 -7.96 12.89 -16.65
C LEU A 419 -7.41 11.44 -16.68
N SER A 420 -7.52 10.72 -15.58
CA SER A 420 -6.89 9.41 -15.32
C SER A 420 -7.16 8.29 -16.34
N ARG A 421 -8.31 8.28 -17.03
CA ARG A 421 -8.71 7.17 -17.94
C ARG A 421 -8.77 7.55 -19.43
N GLY A 422 -7.85 8.39 -19.91
CA GLY A 422 -7.79 8.73 -21.35
C GLY A 422 -9.08 9.40 -21.83
N HIS A 423 -9.79 8.84 -22.81
CA HIS A 423 -11.05 9.44 -23.29
C HIS A 423 -12.30 9.06 -22.46
N ALA A 424 -12.19 8.12 -21.52
CA ALA A 424 -13.33 7.70 -20.70
C ALA A 424 -13.62 8.67 -19.54
N SER A 425 -14.89 8.73 -19.12
CA SER A 425 -15.29 9.41 -17.88
C SER A 425 -14.51 8.83 -16.70
N ALA A 426 -13.83 9.69 -15.95
CA ALA A 426 -12.97 9.28 -14.85
C ALA A 426 -13.09 10.22 -13.66
N LEU A 427 -12.84 9.68 -12.48
CA LEU A 427 -12.61 10.40 -11.25
C LEU A 427 -11.81 9.46 -10.33
N ALA A 428 -10.52 9.33 -10.60
CA ALA A 428 -9.65 8.46 -9.82
C ALA A 428 -9.61 8.88 -8.33
N PRO A 429 -9.49 7.93 -7.41
CA PRO A 429 -9.37 6.48 -7.65
C PRO A 429 -10.72 5.75 -7.67
N PHE A 430 -11.85 6.47 -7.73
CA PHE A 430 -13.17 5.84 -7.66
C PHE A 430 -13.59 5.12 -8.95
N THR A 431 -13.01 5.52 -10.08
CA THR A 431 -13.29 4.93 -11.40
C THR A 431 -12.19 3.97 -11.87
N ASP A 432 -11.26 3.61 -11.00
CA ASP A 432 -10.17 2.70 -11.37
C ASP A 432 -10.70 1.26 -11.41
N GLY A 433 -10.37 0.53 -12.47
CA GLY A 433 -10.77 -0.89 -12.62
C GLY A 433 -12.26 -1.13 -12.91
N LEU A 434 -13.02 -0.11 -13.35
CA LEU A 434 -14.44 -0.27 -13.70
C LEU A 434 -14.68 -1.28 -14.84
N GLU A 435 -13.67 -1.58 -15.66
CA GLU A 435 -13.74 -2.53 -16.78
C GLU A 435 -14.12 -3.95 -16.34
N GLY A 436 -13.76 -4.32 -15.10
CA GLY A 436 -14.07 -5.64 -14.54
C GLY A 436 -15.42 -5.72 -13.84
N LEU A 437 -16.18 -4.63 -13.77
CA LEU A 437 -17.47 -4.58 -13.08
C LEU A 437 -18.64 -4.91 -14.00
N ASP A 438 -19.78 -5.21 -13.38
CA ASP A 438 -21.07 -5.29 -14.06
C ASP A 438 -21.34 -4.00 -14.88
N PRO A 439 -21.87 -4.11 -16.12
CA PRO A 439 -22.11 -2.96 -16.99
C PRO A 439 -22.96 -1.85 -16.37
N GLU A 440 -23.96 -2.19 -15.54
CA GLU A 440 -24.84 -1.19 -14.93
C GLU A 440 -24.13 -0.44 -13.80
N ALA A 441 -23.39 -1.16 -12.94
CA ALA A 441 -22.55 -0.54 -11.90
C ALA A 441 -21.49 0.38 -12.51
N ARG A 442 -20.85 -0.06 -13.60
CA ARG A 442 -19.88 0.74 -14.37
C ARG A 442 -20.52 2.02 -14.92
N LYS A 443 -21.63 1.91 -15.65
CA LYS A 443 -22.34 3.07 -16.24
C LYS A 443 -22.77 4.06 -15.16
N ALA A 444 -23.27 3.57 -14.02
CA ALA A 444 -23.69 4.43 -12.91
C ALA A 444 -22.51 5.27 -12.38
N ALA A 445 -21.35 4.65 -12.14
CA ALA A 445 -20.15 5.35 -11.69
C ALA A 445 -19.61 6.34 -12.73
N GLU A 446 -19.56 5.93 -14.01
CA GLU A 446 -19.14 6.80 -15.13
C GLU A 446 -20.08 8.01 -15.27
N ALA A 447 -21.40 7.82 -15.06
CA ALA A 447 -22.38 8.90 -15.09
C ALA A 447 -22.19 9.90 -13.94
N VAL A 448 -21.85 9.43 -12.74
CA VAL A 448 -21.49 10.32 -11.61
C VAL A 448 -20.22 11.10 -11.95
N ALA A 449 -19.17 10.43 -12.44
CA ALA A 449 -17.92 11.09 -12.82
C ALA A 449 -18.15 12.18 -13.89
N LEU A 450 -19.03 11.92 -14.87
CA LEU A 450 -19.42 12.90 -15.87
C LEU A 450 -20.13 14.12 -15.25
N ARG A 451 -21.07 13.90 -14.32
CA ARG A 451 -21.76 14.99 -13.62
C ARG A 451 -20.80 15.83 -12.76
N VAL A 452 -19.85 15.19 -12.06
CA VAL A 452 -18.79 15.89 -11.32
C VAL A 452 -17.97 16.75 -12.29
N SER A 453 -17.56 16.18 -13.43
CA SER A 453 -16.78 16.88 -14.45
C SER A 453 -17.52 18.12 -14.99
N ALA A 454 -18.81 17.99 -15.29
CA ALA A 454 -19.65 19.12 -15.74
C ALA A 454 -19.80 20.20 -14.66
N LYS A 455 -19.86 19.83 -13.37
CA LYS A 455 -19.99 20.79 -12.26
C LYS A 455 -18.70 21.56 -11.96
N VAL A 456 -17.53 20.98 -12.21
CA VAL A 456 -16.24 21.69 -12.06
C VAL A 456 -15.89 22.55 -13.27
N GLU A 457 -16.54 22.36 -14.42
CA GLU A 457 -16.27 23.09 -15.67
C GLU A 457 -16.15 24.60 -15.47
N PRO A 458 -17.10 25.32 -14.80
CA PRO A 458 -16.99 26.76 -14.67
C PRO A 458 -15.74 27.21 -13.89
N ALA A 459 -15.29 26.39 -12.93
CA ALA A 459 -14.07 26.66 -12.19
C ALA A 459 -12.82 26.47 -13.06
N PHE A 460 -12.81 25.48 -13.96
CA PHE A 460 -11.72 25.30 -14.92
C PHE A 460 -11.70 26.35 -16.04
N VAL A 461 -12.85 26.85 -16.49
CA VAL A 461 -12.90 27.98 -17.43
C VAL A 461 -12.15 29.19 -16.86
N ALA A 462 -12.32 29.48 -15.57
CA ALA A 462 -11.60 30.57 -14.91
C ALA A 462 -10.07 30.34 -14.89
N LEU A 463 -9.62 29.08 -14.83
CA LEU A 463 -8.19 28.73 -14.80
C LEU A 463 -7.48 28.85 -16.15
N VAL A 464 -8.21 29.02 -17.26
CA VAL A 464 -7.60 29.26 -18.58
C VAL A 464 -6.82 30.57 -18.63
N ARG A 465 -7.03 31.49 -17.68
CA ARG A 465 -6.25 32.74 -17.55
C ARG A 465 -5.29 32.73 -16.36
N HIS A 466 -5.04 31.57 -15.77
CA HIS A 466 -4.19 31.46 -14.58
C HIS A 466 -2.71 31.73 -14.94
N PRO A 467 -1.91 32.40 -14.07
CA PRO A 467 -0.50 32.69 -14.35
C PRO A 467 0.37 31.46 -14.64
N SER A 468 0.04 30.32 -14.04
CA SER A 468 0.73 29.06 -14.29
C SER A 468 0.26 28.39 -15.59
N ALA A 469 1.16 28.27 -16.57
CA ALA A 469 0.90 27.58 -17.84
C ALA A 469 0.51 26.10 -17.65
N ASP A 470 1.10 25.39 -16.70
CA ASP A 470 0.73 24.00 -16.34
C ASP A 470 -0.77 23.90 -15.98
N LEU A 471 -1.28 24.84 -15.18
CA LEU A 471 -2.70 24.87 -14.84
C LEU A 471 -3.60 25.23 -16.02
N ARG A 472 -3.15 26.14 -16.89
CA ARG A 472 -3.87 26.43 -18.15
C ARG A 472 -3.96 25.18 -19.02
N VAL A 473 -2.85 24.46 -19.24
CA VAL A 473 -2.84 23.19 -19.99
C VAL A 473 -3.83 22.17 -19.41
N ARG A 474 -3.82 21.99 -18.10
CA ARG A 474 -4.74 21.06 -17.41
C ARG A 474 -6.19 21.49 -17.56
N ALA A 475 -6.48 22.78 -17.41
CA ALA A 475 -7.81 23.33 -17.64
C ALA A 475 -8.30 23.05 -19.06
N ILE A 476 -7.47 23.32 -20.09
CA ILE A 476 -7.81 23.04 -21.49
C ILE A 476 -8.12 21.55 -21.71
N ARG A 477 -7.33 20.64 -21.12
CA ARG A 477 -7.59 19.19 -21.22
C ARG A 477 -8.86 18.74 -20.50
N VAL A 478 -9.22 19.36 -19.38
CA VAL A 478 -10.49 19.06 -18.70
C VAL A 478 -11.67 19.58 -19.52
N LEU A 479 -11.59 20.83 -20.00
CA LEU A 479 -12.62 21.46 -20.84
C LEU A 479 -12.80 20.77 -22.18
N ALA A 480 -11.75 20.14 -22.72
CA ALA A 480 -11.81 19.29 -23.90
C ALA A 480 -12.94 18.25 -23.85
N ARG A 481 -13.20 17.71 -22.65
CA ARG A 481 -14.21 16.67 -22.43
C ARG A 481 -15.64 17.19 -22.31
N GLN A 482 -15.80 18.51 -22.28
CA GLN A 482 -17.09 19.15 -22.15
C GLN A 482 -17.60 19.60 -23.52
N ALA A 483 -18.83 19.24 -23.84
CA ALA A 483 -19.49 19.61 -25.08
C ALA A 483 -20.13 21.01 -25.04
N THR A 484 -19.85 21.81 -24.00
CA THR A 484 -20.48 23.12 -23.82
C THR A 484 -19.83 24.17 -24.74
N PRO A 485 -20.61 25.18 -25.20
CA PRO A 485 -20.05 26.29 -25.99
C PRO A 485 -18.95 27.06 -25.25
N GLN A 486 -19.07 27.20 -23.94
CA GLN A 486 -18.08 27.92 -23.13
C GLN A 486 -16.75 27.17 -23.05
N ALA A 487 -16.78 25.84 -22.87
CA ALA A 487 -15.58 25.03 -22.90
C ALA A 487 -14.94 25.04 -24.30
N GLN A 488 -15.75 24.95 -25.36
CA GLN A 488 -15.27 25.02 -26.74
C GLN A 488 -14.59 26.36 -27.06
N ALA A 489 -15.21 27.49 -26.68
CA ALA A 489 -14.63 28.81 -26.85
C ALA A 489 -13.30 28.93 -26.09
N ALA A 490 -13.23 28.45 -24.84
CA ALA A 490 -12.01 28.50 -24.05
C ALA A 490 -10.85 27.68 -24.67
N VAL A 491 -11.15 26.53 -25.30
CA VAL A 491 -10.16 25.73 -26.02
C VAL A 491 -9.69 26.44 -27.29
N ILE A 492 -10.58 27.10 -28.03
CA ILE A 492 -10.22 27.85 -29.24
C ILE A 492 -9.37 29.07 -28.88
N ASP A 493 -9.74 29.82 -27.84
CA ASP A 493 -9.00 30.99 -27.37
C ASP A 493 -7.56 30.64 -26.95
N ALA A 494 -7.36 29.43 -26.41
CA ALA A 494 -6.04 28.94 -25.99
C ALA A 494 -5.05 28.73 -27.15
N LEU A 495 -5.50 28.76 -28.42
CA LEU A 495 -4.60 28.82 -29.58
C LEU A 495 -3.82 30.14 -29.67
N GLN A 496 -4.30 31.19 -28.98
CA GLN A 496 -3.67 32.50 -28.92
C GLN A 496 -2.93 32.73 -27.58
N ASP A 497 -2.78 31.70 -26.74
CA ASP A 497 -2.05 31.80 -25.47
C ASP A 497 -0.57 32.14 -25.73
N GLU A 498 0.07 32.83 -24.78
CA GLU A 498 1.50 33.16 -24.88
C GLU A 498 2.43 31.94 -24.72
N ASP A 499 1.96 30.89 -24.03
CA ASP A 499 2.73 29.69 -23.76
C ASP A 499 2.49 28.62 -24.84
N GLU A 500 3.57 28.19 -25.48
CA GLU A 500 3.51 27.15 -26.52
C GLU A 500 2.97 25.82 -25.97
N GLY A 501 3.13 25.51 -24.68
CA GLY A 501 2.55 24.33 -24.05
C GLY A 501 1.02 24.35 -24.07
N VAL A 502 0.42 25.51 -23.78
CA VAL A 502 -1.03 25.73 -23.82
C VAL A 502 -1.57 25.64 -25.25
N GLN A 503 -0.92 26.32 -26.19
CA GLN A 503 -1.28 26.27 -27.61
C GLN A 503 -1.22 24.83 -28.15
N ARG A 504 -0.18 24.06 -27.78
CA ARG A 504 -0.06 22.64 -28.17
C ARG A 504 -1.19 21.80 -27.60
N ALA A 505 -1.60 22.05 -26.35
CA ALA A 505 -2.72 21.34 -25.75
C ALA A 505 -4.03 21.64 -26.48
N ALA A 506 -4.28 22.91 -26.83
CA ALA A 506 -5.44 23.32 -27.60
C ALA A 506 -5.49 22.66 -28.99
N LEU A 507 -4.37 22.68 -29.74
CA LEU A 507 -4.26 22.04 -31.06
C LEU A 507 -4.58 20.54 -31.02
N ALA A 508 -4.04 19.82 -30.02
CA ALA A 508 -4.30 18.39 -29.86
C ALA A 508 -5.79 18.12 -29.60
N VAL A 509 -6.39 18.87 -28.67
CA VAL A 509 -7.81 18.70 -28.30
C VAL A 509 -8.75 19.00 -29.47
N LEU A 510 -8.49 20.04 -30.25
CA LEU A 510 -9.35 20.40 -31.38
C LEU A 510 -9.29 19.36 -32.49
N GLY A 511 -8.11 18.76 -32.75
CA GLY A 511 -7.95 17.66 -33.70
C GLY A 511 -8.74 16.41 -33.32
N GLU A 512 -8.76 16.08 -32.02
CA GLU A 512 -9.53 14.95 -31.50
C GLU A 512 -11.05 15.15 -31.58
N ARG A 513 -11.53 16.39 -31.41
CA ARG A 513 -12.98 16.69 -31.39
C ARG A 513 -13.59 16.87 -32.78
N GLY A 514 -12.87 17.49 -33.70
CA GLY A 514 -13.36 17.76 -35.06
C GLY A 514 -14.64 18.59 -35.15
N SER A 515 -14.89 19.51 -34.21
CA SER A 515 -16.03 20.44 -34.33
C SER A 515 -15.79 21.45 -35.46
N SER A 516 -16.84 21.91 -36.14
CA SER A 516 -16.70 22.85 -37.28
C SER A 516 -15.87 24.09 -36.91
N GLU A 517 -16.17 24.73 -35.79
CA GLU A 517 -15.41 25.91 -35.33
C GLU A 517 -13.95 25.56 -34.99
N GLY A 518 -13.71 24.37 -34.44
CA GLY A 518 -12.37 23.87 -34.16
C GLY A 518 -11.57 23.63 -35.43
N VAL A 519 -12.19 23.03 -36.45
CA VAL A 519 -11.61 22.81 -37.78
C VAL A 519 -11.25 24.14 -38.44
N ASP A 520 -12.13 25.14 -38.35
CA ASP A 520 -11.86 26.48 -38.89
C ASP A 520 -10.72 27.18 -38.13
N ALA A 521 -10.67 27.05 -36.81
CA ALA A 521 -9.59 27.58 -35.99
C ALA A 521 -8.24 26.90 -36.31
N LEU A 522 -8.21 25.57 -36.45
CA LEU A 522 -7.02 24.82 -36.88
C LEU A 522 -6.55 25.26 -38.27
N SER A 523 -7.48 25.45 -39.20
CA SER A 523 -7.20 25.92 -40.56
C SER A 523 -6.56 27.29 -40.56
N LYS A 524 -7.07 28.20 -39.72
CA LYS A 524 -6.50 29.52 -39.52
C LYS A 524 -5.10 29.45 -38.90
N THR A 525 -4.88 28.63 -37.88
CA THR A 525 -3.54 28.45 -37.28
C THR A 525 -2.53 27.91 -38.29
N LEU A 526 -2.94 26.96 -39.15
CA LEU A 526 -2.09 26.46 -40.23
C LEU A 526 -1.75 27.55 -41.26
N ALA A 527 -2.68 28.45 -41.58
CA ALA A 527 -2.45 29.49 -42.58
C ALA A 527 -1.62 30.67 -42.05
N ASP A 528 -1.93 31.13 -40.83
CA ASP A 528 -1.54 32.48 -40.39
C ASP A 528 -0.48 32.47 -39.27
N SER A 529 -0.18 31.33 -38.65
CA SER A 529 0.73 31.30 -37.50
C SER A 529 2.18 31.60 -37.91
N PRO A 530 2.87 32.54 -37.22
CA PRO A 530 4.29 32.80 -37.50
C PRO A 530 5.19 31.62 -37.09
N THR A 531 4.77 30.84 -36.09
CA THR A 531 5.53 29.72 -35.54
C THR A 531 5.31 28.45 -36.35
N TRP A 532 6.33 28.00 -37.09
CA TRP A 532 6.26 26.80 -37.93
C TRP A 532 5.84 25.54 -37.15
N SER A 533 6.25 25.44 -35.88
CA SER A 533 5.95 24.29 -35.03
C SER A 533 4.45 24.20 -34.65
N LEU A 534 3.73 25.33 -34.65
CA LEU A 534 2.29 25.38 -34.46
C LEU A 534 1.55 25.06 -35.77
N ARG A 535 2.02 25.58 -36.91
CA ARG A 535 1.50 25.20 -38.24
C ARG A 535 1.61 23.69 -38.48
N LEU A 536 2.79 23.11 -38.18
CA LEU A 536 3.01 21.66 -38.23
C LEU A 536 1.95 20.88 -37.42
N ARG A 537 1.68 21.34 -36.20
CA ARG A 537 0.72 20.67 -35.31
C ARG A 537 -0.72 20.86 -35.75
N ALA A 538 -1.07 22.04 -36.27
CA ALA A 538 -2.36 22.30 -36.87
C ALA A 538 -2.61 21.38 -38.07
N ALA A 539 -1.62 21.20 -38.96
CA ALA A 539 -1.70 20.25 -40.06
C ALA A 539 -1.91 18.80 -39.55
N ARG A 540 -1.15 18.38 -38.52
CA ARG A 540 -1.33 17.04 -37.92
C ARG A 540 -2.71 16.86 -37.27
N ALA A 541 -3.20 17.87 -36.55
CA ALA A 541 -4.52 17.86 -35.91
C ALA A 541 -5.64 17.79 -36.96
N LEU A 542 -5.55 18.56 -38.04
CA LEU A 542 -6.46 18.44 -39.18
C LEU A 542 -6.40 17.04 -39.81
N GLY A 543 -5.21 16.41 -39.84
CA GLY A 543 -5.05 15.04 -40.32
C GLY A 543 -5.65 13.96 -39.42
N GLN A 544 -5.94 14.25 -38.15
CA GLN A 544 -6.58 13.30 -37.22
C GLN A 544 -8.10 13.22 -37.43
N LEU A 545 -8.68 14.19 -38.11
CA LEU A 545 -10.10 14.22 -38.43
C LEU A 545 -10.51 12.99 -39.26
N GLU A 546 -11.74 12.55 -39.08
CA GLU A 546 -12.33 11.52 -39.92
C GLU A 546 -12.62 12.05 -41.33
N PRO A 547 -12.54 11.20 -42.37
CA PRO A 547 -12.89 11.61 -43.73
C PRO A 547 -14.28 12.26 -43.79
N GLY A 548 -14.35 13.47 -44.33
CA GLY A 548 -15.59 14.26 -44.41
C GLY A 548 -15.83 15.26 -43.26
N GLN A 549 -15.03 15.22 -42.18
CA GLN A 549 -15.05 16.28 -41.15
C GLN A 549 -14.22 17.52 -41.55
N ALA A 550 -13.28 17.37 -42.49
CA ALA A 550 -12.50 18.49 -43.00
C ALA A 550 -13.40 19.43 -43.82
N SER A 551 -13.48 20.70 -43.41
CA SER A 551 -14.18 21.73 -44.17
C SER A 551 -13.44 22.05 -45.47
N THR A 552 -14.13 22.63 -46.45
CA THR A 552 -13.50 23.13 -47.69
C THR A 552 -12.34 24.08 -47.37
N GLY A 553 -12.49 24.91 -46.33
CA GLY A 553 -11.43 25.80 -45.84
C GLY A 553 -10.21 25.03 -45.34
N ALA A 554 -10.42 23.94 -44.58
CA ALA A 554 -9.34 23.08 -44.09
C ALA A 554 -8.55 22.41 -45.22
N VAL A 555 -9.24 21.88 -46.23
CA VAL A 555 -8.59 21.28 -47.41
C VAL A 555 -7.77 22.33 -48.17
N GLN A 556 -8.30 23.55 -48.32
CA GLN A 556 -7.58 24.64 -48.98
C GLN A 556 -6.34 25.07 -48.18
N ALA A 557 -6.44 25.17 -46.85
CA ALA A 557 -5.32 25.49 -45.98
C ALA A 557 -4.23 24.41 -46.05
N LEU A 558 -4.61 23.13 -45.98
CA LEU A 558 -3.69 21.99 -46.15
C LEU A 558 -3.03 21.98 -47.54
N SER A 559 -3.80 22.20 -48.60
CA SER A 559 -3.28 22.27 -49.98
C SER A 559 -2.26 23.40 -50.16
N ARG A 560 -2.51 24.55 -49.52
CA ARG A 560 -1.60 25.70 -49.56
C ARG A 560 -0.33 25.39 -48.79
N ALA A 561 -0.45 24.92 -47.54
CA ALA A 561 0.70 24.56 -46.72
C ALA A 561 1.57 23.51 -47.38
N ALA A 562 0.97 22.46 -47.97
CA ALA A 562 1.68 21.41 -48.70
C ALA A 562 2.53 21.92 -49.87
N ARG A 563 2.10 23.01 -50.55
CA ARG A 563 2.80 23.56 -51.72
C ARG A 563 3.78 24.69 -51.39
N GLN A 564 3.47 25.48 -50.36
CA GLN A 564 4.06 26.80 -50.19
C GLN A 564 4.68 27.03 -48.80
N ASP A 565 4.50 26.13 -47.83
CA ASP A 565 5.09 26.36 -46.51
C ASP A 565 6.63 26.35 -46.60
N PRO A 566 7.33 27.35 -46.03
CA PRO A 566 8.79 27.40 -46.05
C PRO A 566 9.45 26.17 -45.39
N TYR A 567 8.79 25.53 -44.42
CA TYR A 567 9.36 24.44 -43.64
C TYR A 567 8.90 23.08 -44.18
N ALA A 568 9.86 22.25 -44.61
CA ALA A 568 9.58 20.92 -45.15
C ALA A 568 8.71 20.05 -44.21
N LEU A 569 8.98 20.08 -42.90
CA LEU A 569 8.18 19.34 -41.91
C LEU A 569 6.69 19.70 -41.94
N VAL A 570 6.35 20.97 -42.18
CA VAL A 570 4.95 21.42 -42.29
C VAL A 570 4.35 20.91 -43.60
N ARG A 571 5.10 20.95 -44.71
CA ARG A 571 4.67 20.40 -46.01
C ARG A 571 4.40 18.90 -45.92
N GLU A 572 5.29 18.12 -45.29
CA GLU A 572 5.11 16.69 -45.07
C GLU A 572 3.84 16.37 -44.28
N ALA A 573 3.60 17.11 -43.18
CA ALA A 573 2.41 16.93 -42.36
C ALA A 573 1.14 17.32 -43.11
N ALA A 574 1.16 18.41 -43.89
CA ALA A 574 0.04 18.86 -44.69
C ALA A 574 -0.32 17.86 -45.80
N ILE A 575 0.70 17.29 -46.47
CA ILE A 575 0.58 16.22 -47.46
C ILE A 575 -0.04 14.96 -46.85
N THR A 576 0.45 14.54 -45.69
CA THR A 576 -0.09 13.37 -44.98
C THR A 576 -1.54 13.60 -44.56
N ALA A 577 -1.83 14.79 -44.01
CA ALA A 577 -3.16 15.15 -43.53
C ALA A 577 -4.17 15.20 -44.68
N ILE A 578 -3.87 15.90 -45.79
CA ILE A 578 -4.80 16.01 -46.92
C ILE A 578 -5.04 14.67 -47.60
N ALA A 579 -4.01 13.83 -47.74
CA ALA A 579 -4.15 12.47 -48.29
C ALA A 579 -5.13 11.62 -47.46
N ARG A 580 -5.13 11.79 -46.14
CA ARG A 580 -6.03 11.08 -45.22
C ARG A 580 -7.45 11.64 -45.22
N VAL A 581 -7.62 12.96 -45.10
CA VAL A 581 -8.96 13.55 -44.90
C VAL A 581 -9.70 13.87 -46.19
N ALA A 582 -8.99 14.00 -47.31
CA ALA A 582 -9.54 14.42 -48.60
C ALA A 582 -8.75 13.83 -49.78
N SER A 583 -8.67 12.50 -49.87
CA SER A 583 -7.85 11.75 -50.85
C SER A 583 -8.07 12.19 -52.32
N SER A 584 -9.31 12.46 -52.71
CA SER A 584 -9.66 12.93 -54.05
C SER A 584 -9.06 14.29 -54.40
N GLN A 585 -9.01 15.19 -53.42
CA GLN A 585 -8.46 16.55 -53.55
C GLN A 585 -6.95 16.59 -53.27
N ALA A 586 -6.41 15.56 -52.62
CA ALA A 586 -4.99 15.41 -52.35
C ALA A 586 -4.17 15.07 -53.60
N ARG A 587 -4.71 14.29 -54.55
CA ARG A 587 -3.95 13.76 -55.70
C ARG A 587 -3.19 14.83 -56.49
N PRO A 588 -3.77 15.99 -56.89
CA PRO A 588 -3.02 17.02 -57.58
C PRO A 588 -1.88 17.61 -56.74
N VAL A 589 -2.09 17.77 -55.44
CA VAL A 589 -1.08 18.27 -54.48
C VAL A 589 0.08 17.27 -54.36
N LEU A 590 -0.23 15.98 -54.25
CA LEU A 590 0.77 14.92 -54.14
C LEU A 590 1.62 14.78 -55.41
N VAL A 591 1.00 14.84 -56.60
CA VAL A 591 1.73 14.76 -57.89
C VAL A 591 2.70 15.93 -58.03
N GLU A 592 2.26 17.13 -57.66
CA GLU A 592 3.11 18.32 -57.70
C GLU A 592 4.27 18.23 -56.71
N ALA A 593 4.00 17.84 -55.46
CA ALA A 593 5.03 17.67 -54.43
C ALA A 593 6.06 16.60 -54.81
N ALA A 594 5.63 15.44 -55.31
CA ALA A 594 6.53 14.37 -55.75
C ALA A 594 7.48 14.81 -56.88
N ALA A 595 7.03 15.68 -57.77
CA ALA A 595 7.81 16.13 -58.92
C ALA A 595 8.69 17.35 -58.63
N LYS A 596 8.25 18.26 -57.76
CA LYS A 596 8.83 19.61 -57.67
C LYS A 596 9.26 20.06 -56.28
N ASP A 597 8.92 19.34 -55.20
CA ASP A 597 9.33 19.78 -53.86
C ASP A 597 10.85 19.78 -53.74
N GLU A 598 11.41 20.80 -53.10
CA GLU A 598 12.86 20.96 -52.94
C GLU A 598 13.46 19.87 -52.02
N GLU A 599 12.69 19.42 -51.02
CA GLU A 599 13.16 18.46 -50.03
C GLU A 599 12.92 17.01 -50.49
N PRO A 600 13.97 16.16 -50.60
CA PRO A 600 13.81 14.76 -50.99
C PRO A 600 12.80 13.97 -50.16
N ALA A 601 12.79 14.18 -48.84
CA ALA A 601 11.87 13.48 -47.93
C ALA A 601 10.39 13.75 -48.25
N VAL A 602 10.06 14.99 -48.65
CA VAL A 602 8.70 15.37 -49.06
C VAL A 602 8.33 14.71 -50.39
N ARG A 603 9.25 14.70 -51.36
CA ARG A 603 9.02 14.03 -52.66
C ARG A 603 8.76 12.54 -52.50
N ASP A 604 9.59 11.87 -51.70
CA ASP A 604 9.49 10.43 -51.43
C ASP A 604 8.22 10.08 -50.65
N LEU A 605 7.81 10.93 -49.71
CA LEU A 605 6.53 10.77 -49.00
C LEU A 605 5.34 10.91 -49.95
N ALA A 606 5.32 11.95 -50.79
CA ALA A 606 4.24 12.19 -51.75
C ALA A 606 4.13 11.05 -52.77
N ALA A 607 5.25 10.55 -53.30
CA ALA A 607 5.29 9.40 -54.21
C ALA A 607 4.75 8.12 -53.55
N ARG A 608 5.11 7.85 -52.28
CA ARG A 608 4.57 6.72 -51.52
C ARG A 608 3.07 6.83 -51.31
N LEU A 609 2.56 8.00 -50.93
CA LEU A 609 1.13 8.23 -50.71
C LEU A 609 0.31 8.12 -52.00
N LEU A 610 0.90 8.41 -53.18
CA LEU A 610 0.28 8.18 -54.48
C LEU A 610 0.18 6.69 -54.86
N GLN A 611 1.09 5.86 -54.35
CA GLN A 611 1.14 4.42 -54.63
C GLN A 611 0.30 3.59 -53.66
N GLY A 612 0.08 4.09 -52.44
CA GLY A 612 -0.63 3.37 -51.36
C GLY A 612 -2.06 3.85 -51.07
N GLY A 613 -2.65 4.69 -51.93
CA GLY A 613 -3.99 5.26 -51.79
C GLY A 613 -5.07 4.57 -52.63
#